data_AF-A0AB32ZTP4-F1
#
_entry.id   AF-A0AB32ZTP4-F1
#
_cell.length_a   1.000
_cell.length_b   1.000
_cell.length_c   1.000
_cell.angle_alpha   90.00
_cell.angle_beta   90.00
_cell.angle_gamma   90.00
#
_symmetry.space_group_name_H-M   'P 1'
#
loop_
_entity.id
_entity.type
_entity.pdbx_description
1 polymer ?
#
loop_
_entity_poly.entity_id
_entity_poly.type
_entity_poly.pdbx_seq_one_letter_code
_entity_poly.pdbx_strand_id
1 'polypeptide(L)' 'MNQTPPLALVKTWYHLLSSSEDNDVKARAQEMLLKAFESPEAIAIYLKEHNILKH' A
#
# COMPACT_ATOMS: atom_id res chain seq x y z
N MET A 1 -4.94 11.64 15.43
CA MET A 1 -4.62 10.24 15.74
C MET A 1 -3.84 9.70 14.55
N ASN A 2 -2.51 9.60 14.66
CA ASN A 2 -1.65 9.09 13.58
C ASN A 2 -1.45 7.60 13.78
N GLN A 3 -2.50 6.81 13.55
CA GLN A 3 -2.39 5.35 13.58
C GLN A 3 -2.13 4.88 12.16
N THR A 4 -0.85 4.74 11.83
CA THR A 4 -0.40 4.04 10.63
C THR A 4 -1.10 2.66 10.58
N PRO A 5 -1.64 2.24 9.43
CA PRO A 5 -2.28 0.94 9.32
C PRO A 5 -1.31 -0.18 9.72
N PRO A 6 -1.81 -1.30 10.26
CA PRO A 6 -0.98 -2.48 10.53
C PRO A 6 -0.14 -2.87 9.31
N LEU A 7 1.16 -3.11 9.52
CA LEU A 7 2.12 -3.45 8.46
C LEU A 7 1.64 -4.61 7.57
N ALA A 8 0.98 -5.60 8.17
CA ALA A 8 0.41 -6.74 7.43
C ALA A 8 -0.61 -6.29 6.38
N LEU A 9 -1.49 -5.34 6.71
CA LEU A 9 -2.48 -4.80 5.78
C LEU A 9 -1.82 -4.04 4.63
N VAL A 10 -0.81 -3.22 4.94
CA VAL A 10 -0.06 -2.49 3.90
C VAL A 10 0.59 -3.46 2.92
N LYS A 11 1.21 -4.54 3.42
CA LYS A 11 1.77 -5.60 2.59
C LYS A 11 0.70 -6.28 1.73
N THR A 12 -0.45 -6.61 2.30
CA THR A 12 -1.57 -7.21 1.56
C THR A 12 -2.06 -6.31 0.45
N TRP A 13 -2.34 -5.03 0.73
CA TRP A 13 -2.82 -4.10 -0.29
C TRP A 13 -1.77 -3.87 -1.38
N TYR A 14 -0.50 -3.72 -1.00
CA TYR A 14 0.57 -3.59 -1.99
C TYR A 14 0.71 -4.85 -2.86
N HIS A 15 0.60 -6.04 -2.27
CA HIS A 15 0.61 -7.30 -3.00
C HIS A 15 -0.57 -7.40 -3.98
N LEU A 16 -1.79 -7.07 -3.53
CA LEU A 16 -2.99 -7.07 -4.37
C LEU A 16 -2.86 -6.07 -5.54
N LEU A 17 -2.33 -4.88 -5.27
CA LEU A 17 -2.10 -3.85 -6.29
C LEU A 17 -1.09 -4.32 -7.36
N SER A 18 -0.01 -4.98 -6.95
CA SER A 18 1.08 -5.40 -7.84
C SER A 18 0.85 -6.73 -8.56
N SER A 19 0.08 -7.64 -7.95
CA SER A 19 0.04 -9.05 -8.37
C SER A 19 -1.34 -9.54 -8.81
N SER A 20 -2.43 -8.81 -8.54
CA SER A 20 -3.77 -9.21 -8.98
C SER A 20 -3.90 -9.15 -10.51
N GLU A 21 -4.75 -10.00 -11.09
CA GLU A 21 -5.18 -9.88 -12.51
C GLU A 21 -6.49 -9.07 -12.63
N ASP A 22 -7.23 -8.98 -11.54
CA ASP A 22 -8.48 -8.23 -11.45
C ASP A 22 -8.22 -6.72 -11.23
N ASN A 23 -8.74 -5.90 -12.14
CA ASN A 23 -8.59 -4.44 -12.11
C ASN A 23 -9.35 -3.78 -10.95
N ASP A 24 -10.50 -4.32 -10.55
CA ASP A 24 -11.29 -3.78 -9.44
C ASP A 24 -10.56 -4.02 -8.11
N VAL A 25 -9.91 -5.20 -7.98
CA VAL A 25 -9.05 -5.52 -6.84
C VAL A 25 -7.86 -4.55 -6.77
N LYS A 26 -7.22 -4.25 -7.90
CA LYS A 26 -6.12 -3.26 -7.95
C LYS A 26 -6.58 -1.87 -7.55
N ALA A 27 -7.68 -1.40 -8.14
CA ALA A 27 -8.24 -0.09 -7.85
C ALA A 27 -8.57 0.06 -6.36
N ARG A 28 -9.19 -0.98 -5.77
CA ARG A 28 -9.49 -0.99 -4.34
C ARG A 28 -8.25 -0.99 -3.46
N ALA A 29 -7.23 -1.79 -3.82
CA ALA A 29 -5.98 -1.82 -3.08
C ALA A 29 -5.25 -0.47 -3.12
N GLN A 30 -5.23 0.20 -4.28
CA GLN A 30 -4.69 1.55 -4.43
C GLN A 30 -5.45 2.57 -3.57
N GLU A 31 -6.79 2.52 -3.57
CA GLU A 31 -7.64 3.40 -2.75
C GLU A 31 -7.34 3.24 -1.26
N MET A 32 -7.17 2.00 -0.77
CA MET A 32 -6.84 1.73 0.63
C MET A 32 -5.48 2.30 1.03
N LEU A 33 -4.47 2.17 0.16
CA LEU A 33 -3.15 2.74 0.38
C LEU A 33 -3.21 4.29 0.41
N LEU A 34 -3.91 4.90 -0.55
CA LEU A 34 -4.04 6.36 -0.60
C LEU A 34 -4.82 6.93 0.58
N LYS A 35 -5.87 6.25 1.04
CA LYS A 35 -6.61 6.64 2.25
C LYS A 35 -5.76 6.58 3.51
N ALA A 36 -4.80 5.66 3.56
CA ALA A 36 -3.97 5.47 4.74
C ALA A 36 -2.73 6.39 4.79
N PHE A 37 -2.21 6.79 3.64
CA PHE A 37 -0.94 7.52 3.53
C PHE A 37 -1.05 8.88 2.84
N GLU A 38 -2.24 9.27 2.39
CA GLU A 38 -2.59 10.57 1.80
C GLU A 38 -1.95 10.88 0.43
N SER A 39 -0.77 10.34 0.12
CA SER A 39 -0.12 10.52 -1.18
C SER A 39 0.68 9.28 -1.65
N PRO A 40 0.89 9.12 -2.97
CA PRO A 40 1.78 8.10 -3.52
C PRO A 40 3.21 8.14 -2.97
N GLU A 41 3.74 9.33 -2.72
CA GLU A 41 5.09 9.53 -2.19
C GLU A 41 5.21 8.99 -0.76
N ALA A 42 4.22 9.27 0.09
CA ALA A 42 4.18 8.74 1.45
C ALA A 42 4.06 7.21 1.47
N ILE A 43 3.28 6.63 0.55
CA ILE A 43 3.24 5.17 0.35
C ILE A 43 4.64 4.65 -0.01
N ALA A 44 5.31 5.27 -0.99
CA ALA A 44 6.63 4.84 -1.44
C ALA A 44 7.69 4.94 -0.34
N ILE A 45 7.69 6.01 0.45
CA ILE A 45 8.58 6.18 1.61
C ILE A 45 8.34 5.06 2.63
N TYR A 46 7.08 4.84 3.03
CA TYR A 46 6.73 3.81 4.01
C TYR A 46 7.16 2.41 3.54
N LEU A 47 6.87 2.07 2.28
CA LEU A 47 7.23 0.78 1.69
C LEU A 47 8.75 0.57 1.65
N LYS A 48 9.55 1.62 1.43
CA LYS A 48 11.02 1.56 1.47
C LYS A 48 11.52 1.37 2.90
N GLU A 49 11.06 2.17 3.85
CA GLU A 49 11.44 2.08 5.28
C GLU A 49 11.17 0.69 5.87
N HIS A 50 10.10 0.03 5.41
CA HIS A 50 9.69 -1.30 5.86
C HIS A 50 10.21 -2.45 4.97
N ASN A 51 11.12 -2.17 4.03
CA ASN A 51 11.74 -3.16 3.12
C ASN A 51 10.73 -3.98 2.30
N ILE A 52 9.58 -3.38 1.94
CA ILE A 52 8.56 -3.99 1.09
C ILE A 52 8.90 -3.74 -0.39
N LEU A 53 9.28 -2.51 -0.73
CA LEU A 53 9.89 -2.17 -2.01
C LEU A 53 11.39 -2.46 -1.89
N LYS A 54 11.82 -3.62 -2.37
CA LYS A 54 13.25 -3.91 -2.54
C LYS A 54 13.71 -3.31 -3.87
N HIS A 55 14.82 -2.60 -3.81
CA HIS A 55 15.49 -2.02 -4.97
C HIS A 55 15.98 -3.08 -5.93
#